data_AF-A0A377TR22-F1
#
_entry.id   AF-A0A377TR22-F1
#
_cell.length_a   1.000
_cell.length_b   1.000
_cell.length_c   1.000
_cell.angle_alpha   90.00
_cell.angle_beta   90.00
_cell.angle_gamma   90.00
#
_symmetry.space_group_name_H-M   'P 1'
#
loop_
_entity.id
_entity.type
_entity.pdbx_description
1 polymer ?
#
loop_
_entity_poly.entity_id
_entity_poly.type
_entity_poly.pdbx_seq_one_letter_code
_entity_poly.pdbx_strand_id
1 'polypeptide(L)'
;MMSNIDTGGYTSSTGRSLDLNPAKANTAKLGDAIREVFGRVRIYPDYVVQPVTRFDAADPTKMRVQMLLCLGVGDLIYTNGDIRVGSTPASTLPGFSSTHYPPGADVSGDERSENWVNSTEVGGTSSGTGLDMAQTSPDADDIIADSMTVSGSSVTFTGLDTDDDDDNDENDNALPPSWVAGAVVELKAPANYQITTAAGYSVIASPLLTEIAPVVGMPVTLGFNSVDYDLFIASYTPGQAAVPGTGGSAAKVQASAAPTTYDFSTSSSTFTITWQGVTYPVSLVANYVSMSGLLAAITEGLTGSGLVCAGQRRHRTDNRVGQSVRGWGDHVLFAACSCFR
;
A
#
# COMPACT_ATOMS: atom_id res chain seq x y z
N MET A 1 52.56 -8.95 -7.80
CA MET A 1 52.01 -7.60 -8.02
C MET A 1 52.02 -6.92 -6.66
N MET A 2 52.70 -5.79 -6.53
CA MET A 2 52.82 -5.07 -5.25
C MET A 2 51.48 -4.40 -4.94
N SER A 3 50.85 -4.80 -3.85
CA SER A 3 49.72 -4.08 -3.27
C SER A 3 50.26 -2.77 -2.70
N ASN A 4 50.07 -1.67 -3.42
CA ASN A 4 50.13 -0.35 -2.78
C ASN A 4 49.08 -0.36 -1.67
N ILE A 5 49.41 0.13 -0.48
CA ILE A 5 48.40 0.45 0.53
C ILE A 5 47.44 1.43 -0.15
N ASP A 6 46.21 0.97 -0.39
CA ASP A 6 45.17 1.78 -0.99
C ASP A 6 44.90 2.92 -0.01
N THR A 7 45.47 4.08 -0.28
CA THR A 7 45.37 5.24 0.61
C THR A 7 44.02 5.86 0.31
N GLY A 8 42.96 5.24 0.85
CA GLY A 8 41.54 5.50 0.57
C GLY A 8 41.23 6.93 0.18
N GLY A 9 41.35 7.21 -1.11
CA GLY A 9 40.97 8.45 -1.75
C GLY A 9 39.82 8.11 -2.66
N TYR A 10 38.60 8.35 -2.21
CA TYR A 10 37.43 8.29 -3.08
C TYR A 10 37.55 9.41 -4.11
N THR A 11 38.19 9.16 -5.24
CA THR A 11 38.10 10.04 -6.40
C THR A 11 36.88 9.67 -7.21
N SER A 12 35.69 9.98 -6.68
CA SER A 12 34.48 10.05 -7.49
C SER A 12 34.59 11.31 -8.38
N SER A 13 34.71 11.09 -9.68
CA SER A 13 34.93 12.10 -10.72
C SER A 13 33.75 13.06 -10.95
N THR A 14 32.81 13.18 -10.02
CA THR A 14 31.56 13.95 -10.18
C THR A 14 31.24 14.86 -8.99
N GLY A 15 32.27 15.37 -8.32
CA GLY A 15 32.17 16.49 -7.38
C GLY A 15 33.45 17.31 -7.40
N ARG A 16 33.39 18.59 -7.01
CA ARG A 16 34.62 19.33 -6.67
C ARG A 16 35.21 18.64 -5.44
N SER A 17 36.26 17.85 -5.65
CA SER A 17 37.02 17.24 -4.54
C SER A 17 37.37 18.36 -3.56
N LEU A 18 36.99 18.18 -2.29
CA LEU A 18 37.45 19.04 -1.23
C LEU A 18 38.96 18.79 -1.15
N ASP A 19 39.78 19.73 -1.64
CA ASP A 19 41.24 19.67 -1.57
C ASP A 19 41.67 19.89 -0.12
N LEU A 20 41.38 18.87 0.68
CA LEU A 20 41.94 18.63 1.98
C LEU A 20 43.35 18.15 1.65
N ASN A 21 44.36 18.92 2.01
CA ASN A 21 45.74 18.46 1.93
C ASN A 21 46.09 17.83 3.28
N PRO A 22 45.66 16.59 3.58
CA PRO A 22 45.92 15.97 4.87
C PRO A 22 47.42 15.76 5.06
N ALA A 23 47.83 15.64 6.32
CA ALA A 23 49.19 15.20 6.63
C ALA A 23 49.46 13.84 5.96
N LYS A 24 50.65 13.69 5.36
CA LYS A 24 51.07 12.47 4.67
C LYS A 24 52.33 11.90 5.32
N ALA A 25 52.41 10.57 5.35
CA ALA A 25 53.59 9.80 5.71
C ALA A 25 54.02 8.90 4.53
N ASN A 26 55.13 8.20 4.70
CA ASN A 26 55.65 7.28 3.69
C ASN A 26 54.83 5.98 3.67
N THR A 27 54.72 5.37 2.49
CA THR A 27 54.17 4.01 2.35
C THR A 27 55.32 3.00 2.44
N ALA A 28 55.29 2.13 3.45
CA ALA A 28 56.25 1.04 3.56
C ALA A 28 56.09 0.07 2.39
N LYS A 29 57.20 -0.36 1.77
CA LYS A 29 57.18 -1.41 0.75
C LYS A 29 57.51 -2.76 1.37
N LEU A 30 56.93 -3.81 0.82
CA LEU A 30 57.24 -5.17 1.24
C LEU A 30 58.73 -5.45 0.99
N GLY A 31 59.45 -5.81 2.07
CA GLY A 31 60.88 -6.11 2.04
C GLY A 31 61.81 -4.90 2.27
N ASP A 32 61.27 -3.69 2.43
CA ASP A 32 62.09 -2.54 2.84
C ASP A 32 62.60 -2.72 4.28
N ALA A 33 63.84 -2.28 4.51
CA ALA A 33 64.43 -2.29 5.84
C ALA A 33 63.72 -1.28 6.75
N ILE A 34 63.37 -1.71 7.96
CA ILE A 34 62.91 -0.79 9.01
C ILE A 34 64.12 0.00 9.50
N ARG A 35 63.97 1.33 9.57
CA ARG A 35 65.07 2.22 9.95
C ARG A 35 65.53 1.98 11.39
N GLU A 36 66.84 1.85 11.58
CA GLU A 36 67.51 1.91 12.87
C GLU A 36 68.34 3.19 12.92
N VAL A 37 68.09 4.04 13.91
CA VAL A 37 68.60 5.41 13.93
C VAL A 37 69.78 5.52 14.89
N PHE A 38 70.92 5.94 14.35
CA PHE A 38 72.08 6.32 15.14
C PHE A 38 72.25 7.85 15.13
N GLY A 39 72.14 8.48 16.31
CA GLY A 39 72.25 9.93 16.48
C GLY A 39 70.97 10.71 16.16
N ARG A 40 71.09 12.01 15.86
CA ARG A 40 69.95 12.89 15.56
C ARG A 40 69.80 13.10 14.06
N VAL A 41 68.73 12.54 13.48
CA VAL A 41 68.41 12.65 12.06
C VAL A 41 66.94 13.05 11.87
N ARG A 42 66.64 13.71 10.76
CA ARG A 42 65.26 13.99 10.36
C ARG A 42 64.61 12.71 9.82
N ILE A 43 63.49 12.31 10.40
CA ILE A 43 62.75 11.10 10.03
C ILE A 43 61.44 11.51 9.35
N TYR A 44 61.14 10.88 8.22
CA TYR A 44 59.80 10.84 7.66
C TYR A 44 59.21 9.47 8.01
N PRO A 45 58.21 9.40 8.90
CA PRO A 45 57.66 8.14 9.36
C PRO A 45 56.98 7.38 8.23
N ASP A 46 56.82 6.07 8.42
CA ASP A 46 56.02 5.22 7.53
C ASP A 46 54.67 4.89 8.15
N TYR A 47 53.64 4.72 7.33
CA TYR A 47 52.35 4.20 7.75
C TYR A 47 52.46 2.75 8.21
N VAL A 48 51.90 2.46 9.39
CA VAL A 48 51.71 1.09 9.89
C VAL A 48 50.41 0.50 9.35
N VAL A 49 49.35 1.32 9.37
CA VAL A 49 48.04 1.01 8.76
C VAL A 49 47.62 2.17 7.86
N GLN A 50 46.58 1.94 7.04
CA GLN A 50 46.02 2.97 6.17
C GLN A 50 45.54 4.19 6.99
N PRO A 51 45.86 5.44 6.58
CA PRO A 51 45.33 6.62 7.25
C PRO A 51 43.81 6.73 7.01
N VAL A 52 43.07 7.08 8.06
CA VAL A 52 41.61 7.25 8.01
C VAL A 52 41.26 8.71 8.22
N THR A 53 40.39 9.25 7.38
CA THR A 53 39.87 10.62 7.55
C THR A 53 38.37 10.57 7.74
N ARG A 54 37.89 11.15 8.85
CA ARG A 54 36.47 11.15 9.24
C ARG A 54 36.05 12.48 9.82
N PHE A 55 34.75 12.75 9.77
CA PHE A 55 34.15 13.86 10.52
C PHE A 55 34.07 13.49 12.01
N ASP A 56 34.19 14.49 12.88
CA ASP A 56 33.99 14.32 14.32
C ASP A 56 32.50 14.05 14.57
N ALA A 57 32.20 12.97 15.31
CA ALA A 57 30.83 12.55 15.59
C ALA A 57 30.03 13.59 16.40
N ALA A 58 30.70 14.39 17.24
CA ALA A 58 30.07 15.45 18.03
C ALA A 58 30.04 16.80 17.31
N ASP A 59 30.86 16.97 16.26
CA ASP A 59 30.92 18.21 15.47
C ASP A 59 31.22 17.92 14.00
N PRO A 60 30.20 17.78 13.14
CA PRO A 60 30.37 17.40 11.74
C PRO A 60 31.07 18.49 10.90
N THR A 61 31.35 19.68 11.47
CA THR A 61 32.16 20.70 10.80
C THR A 61 33.66 20.44 10.94
N LYS A 62 34.07 19.54 11.85
CA LYS A 62 35.47 19.18 12.08
C LYS A 62 35.79 17.87 11.39
N MET A 63 36.76 17.90 10.48
CA MET A 63 37.33 16.71 9.88
C MET A 63 38.68 16.38 10.51
N ARG A 64 38.90 15.12 10.89
CA ARG A 64 40.16 14.64 11.49
C ARG A 64 40.79 13.55 10.64
N VAL A 65 42.10 13.67 10.46
CA VAL A 65 42.95 12.63 9.86
C VAL A 65 43.63 11.88 11.00
N GLN A 66 43.49 10.56 11.00
CA GLN A 66 44.04 9.65 11.98
C GLN A 66 45.10 8.77 11.31
N MET A 67 46.26 8.64 11.94
CA MET A 67 47.42 7.93 11.39
C MET A 67 48.14 7.17 12.50
N LEU A 68 48.55 5.93 12.23
CA LEU A 68 49.53 5.21 13.03
C LEU A 68 50.84 5.09 12.25
N LEU A 69 51.93 5.53 12.89
CA LEU A 69 53.19 5.83 12.23
C LEU A 69 54.36 5.10 12.90
N CYS A 70 55.23 4.50 12.10
CA CYS A 70 56.49 3.89 12.54
C CYS A 70 57.65 4.86 12.36
N LEU A 71 58.34 5.17 13.47
CA LEU A 71 59.53 6.02 13.49
C LEU A 71 60.84 5.24 13.33
N GLY A 72 60.88 3.96 13.67
CA GLY A 72 62.08 3.13 13.59
C GLY A 72 62.09 1.99 14.60
N VAL A 73 63.19 1.24 14.63
CA VAL A 73 63.45 0.17 15.58
C VAL A 73 64.02 0.73 16.88
N GLY A 74 63.53 0.21 18.02
CA GLY A 74 64.01 0.57 19.35
C GLY A 74 63.38 1.85 19.91
N ASP A 75 63.96 2.35 21.01
CA ASP A 75 63.50 3.58 21.64
C ASP A 75 64.11 4.81 20.97
N LEU A 76 63.26 5.69 20.46
CA LEU A 76 63.66 6.99 19.93
C LEU A 76 63.34 8.08 20.96
N ILE A 77 64.34 8.92 21.24
CA ILE A 77 64.18 10.08 22.13
C ILE A 77 63.92 11.31 21.27
N TYR A 78 62.76 11.92 21.45
CA TYR A 78 62.36 13.17 20.79
C TYR A 78 61.41 13.95 21.69
N THR A 79 61.28 15.24 21.42
CA THR A 79 60.36 16.14 22.12
C THR A 79 59.22 16.58 21.20
N ASN A 80 58.13 17.11 21.76
CA ASN A 80 57.05 17.69 20.94
C ASN A 80 57.54 18.83 20.03
N GLY A 81 58.66 19.50 20.37
CA GLY A 81 59.28 20.53 19.52
C GLY A 81 59.99 19.97 18.28
N ASP A 82 60.34 18.68 18.28
CA ASP A 82 60.96 18.00 17.14
C ASP A 82 59.94 17.56 16.08
N ILE A 83 58.65 17.52 16.44
CA ILE A 83 57.56 17.07 15.56
C ILE A 83 57.11 18.23 14.65
N ARG A 84 57.01 17.96 13.35
CA ARG A 84 56.52 18.92 12.36
C ARG A 84 55.56 18.25 11.38
N VAL A 85 54.49 18.96 11.00
CA VAL A 85 53.63 18.60 9.87
C VAL A 85 53.99 19.53 8.72
N GLY A 86 54.58 18.96 7.66
CA GLY A 86 55.23 19.76 6.61
C GLY A 86 56.43 20.53 7.17
N SER A 87 56.37 21.86 7.14
CA SER A 87 57.36 22.75 7.74
C SER A 87 56.93 23.31 9.11
N THR A 88 55.68 23.08 9.51
CA THR A 88 55.04 23.71 10.68
C THR A 88 55.26 22.88 11.95
N PRO A 89 55.78 23.45 13.05
CA PRO A 89 55.92 22.76 14.33
C PRO A 89 54.57 22.31 14.91
N ALA A 90 54.52 21.10 15.48
CA ALA A 90 53.33 20.52 16.09
C ALA A 90 52.70 21.41 17.16
N SER A 91 53.52 22.09 17.97
CA SER A 91 53.07 23.01 19.03
C SER A 91 52.28 24.22 18.52
N THR A 92 52.37 24.54 17.23
CA THR A 92 51.68 25.69 16.62
C THR A 92 50.41 25.29 15.88
N LEU A 93 50.13 23.99 15.76
CA LEU A 93 48.98 23.47 15.03
C LEU A 93 47.79 23.25 15.98
N PRO A 94 46.70 24.03 15.86
CA PRO A 94 45.51 23.81 16.66
C PRO A 94 44.87 22.46 16.32
N GLY A 95 44.55 21.66 17.34
CA GLY A 95 43.93 20.33 17.16
C GLY A 95 44.91 19.20 16.85
N PHE A 96 46.22 19.45 16.79
CA PHE A 96 47.24 18.41 16.69
C PHE A 96 47.35 17.64 18.02
N SER A 97 47.33 16.30 17.96
CA SER A 97 47.61 15.43 19.09
C SER A 97 48.40 14.21 18.62
N SER A 98 49.31 13.73 19.47
CA SER A 98 50.13 12.54 19.20
C SER A 98 50.32 11.74 20.48
N THR A 99 50.28 10.41 20.35
CA THR A 99 50.58 9.46 21.43
C THR A 99 51.83 8.68 21.04
N HIS A 100 52.81 8.59 21.94
CA HIS A 100 54.00 7.78 21.72
C HIS A 100 53.81 6.38 22.29
N TYR A 101 54.02 5.36 21.46
CA TYR A 101 54.01 3.96 21.85
C TYR A 101 55.44 3.42 21.85
N PRO A 102 56.05 3.12 23.03
CA PRO A 102 57.37 2.50 23.09
C PRO A 102 57.33 1.04 22.57
N PRO A 103 58.48 0.44 22.25
CA PRO A 103 58.55 -0.96 21.85
C PRO A 103 57.87 -1.88 22.88
N GLY A 104 56.95 -2.73 22.41
CA GLY A 104 56.18 -3.65 23.25
C GLY A 104 54.93 -3.06 23.92
N ALA A 105 54.61 -1.79 23.68
CA ALA A 105 53.35 -1.20 24.13
C ALA A 105 52.15 -1.80 23.39
N ASP A 106 51.03 -1.95 24.10
CA ASP A 106 49.75 -2.34 23.54
C ASP A 106 49.08 -1.13 22.86
N VAL A 107 48.64 -1.32 21.61
CA VAL A 107 47.96 -0.31 20.80
C VAL A 107 46.50 -0.67 20.52
N SER A 108 46.02 -1.82 20.98
CA SER A 108 44.69 -2.35 20.66
C SER A 108 43.52 -1.47 21.08
N GLY A 109 43.72 -0.59 22.07
CA GLY A 109 42.72 0.39 22.52
C GLY A 109 42.72 1.71 21.75
N ASP A 110 43.64 1.92 20.80
CA ASP A 110 43.67 3.12 19.96
C ASP A 110 43.10 2.77 18.58
N GLU A 111 41.98 3.43 18.25
CA GLU A 111 41.31 3.33 16.95
C GLU A 111 42.24 3.62 15.76
N ARG A 112 43.33 4.37 15.97
CA ARG A 112 44.33 4.64 14.92
C ARG A 112 45.10 3.39 14.51
N SER A 113 45.09 2.35 15.35
CA SER A 113 45.73 1.06 15.07
C SER A 113 44.86 0.09 14.27
N GLU A 114 43.57 0.41 14.12
CA GLU A 114 42.64 -0.41 13.34
C GLU A 114 42.97 -0.32 11.85
N ASN A 115 43.15 -1.49 11.21
CA ASN A 115 43.33 -1.54 9.78
C ASN A 115 41.98 -1.61 9.06
N TRP A 116 41.53 -0.48 8.54
CA TRP A 116 40.34 -0.40 7.71
C TRP A 116 40.67 -0.81 6.28
N VAL A 117 40.26 -2.02 5.89
CA VAL A 117 40.38 -2.50 4.51
C VAL A 117 39.08 -2.20 3.78
N ASN A 118 39.13 -1.28 2.83
CA ASN A 118 38.00 -1.05 1.93
C ASN A 118 37.91 -2.21 0.94
N SER A 119 36.76 -2.89 0.90
CA SER A 119 36.52 -3.91 -0.11
C SER A 119 36.43 -3.26 -1.49
N THR A 120 37.30 -3.64 -2.41
CA THR A 120 37.25 -3.19 -3.81
C THR A 120 36.06 -3.79 -4.56
N GLU A 121 35.44 -4.84 -4.03
CA GLU A 121 34.26 -5.51 -4.62
C GLU A 121 32.95 -4.79 -4.26
N VAL A 122 32.97 -3.98 -3.19
CA VAL A 122 31.82 -3.20 -2.72
C VAL A 122 32.22 -1.73 -2.65
N GLY A 123 32.51 -1.15 -3.81
CA GLY A 123 32.62 0.30 -3.97
C GLY A 123 31.25 0.88 -4.31
N GLY A 124 30.90 2.03 -3.72
CA GLY A 124 29.75 2.82 -4.19
C GLY A 124 29.93 3.10 -5.68
N THR A 125 29.17 2.39 -6.51
CA THR A 125 29.32 2.45 -7.95
C THR A 125 28.95 3.85 -8.42
N SER A 126 29.90 4.55 -9.02
CA SER A 126 29.71 5.86 -9.66
C SER A 126 28.82 5.83 -10.92
N SER A 127 28.17 4.71 -11.18
CA SER A 127 27.15 4.50 -12.20
C SER A 127 25.86 4.21 -11.46
N GLY A 128 24.87 5.10 -11.57
CA GLY A 128 23.66 5.23 -10.75
C GLY A 128 22.66 4.06 -10.77
N THR A 129 23.14 2.83 -10.61
CA THR A 129 22.39 1.59 -10.37
C THR A 129 23.15 0.70 -9.38
N GLY A 130 23.91 1.30 -8.45
CA GLY A 130 24.42 0.60 -7.28
C GLY A 130 23.31 0.40 -6.25
N LEU A 131 23.42 -0.65 -5.43
CA LEU A 131 22.55 -0.84 -4.28
C LEU A 131 22.49 0.47 -3.48
N ASP A 132 21.30 1.02 -3.40
CA ASP A 132 21.01 2.26 -2.69
C ASP A 132 21.24 2.03 -1.19
N MET A 133 22.36 2.53 -0.68
CA MET A 133 22.63 2.57 0.76
C MET A 133 22.11 3.86 1.42
N ALA A 134 21.37 4.71 0.70
CA ALA A 134 20.71 5.87 1.29
C ALA A 134 19.38 5.51 1.98
N GLN A 135 18.96 4.24 1.95
CA GLN A 135 17.69 3.81 2.52
C GLN A 135 17.85 2.52 3.35
N THR A 136 18.56 2.59 4.48
CA THR A 136 18.60 1.51 5.48
C THR A 136 17.75 1.78 6.72
N SER A 137 16.96 2.84 6.72
CA SER A 137 15.85 3.02 7.66
C SER A 137 14.74 3.74 6.91
N PRO A 138 13.47 3.31 7.01
CA PRO A 138 12.38 4.24 6.74
C PRO A 138 12.59 5.44 7.68
N ASP A 139 12.45 6.66 7.15
CA ASP A 139 12.51 7.90 7.93
C ASP A 139 11.27 8.06 8.85
N ALA A 140 10.33 7.12 8.77
CA ALA A 140 9.08 7.10 9.51
C ALA A 140 8.82 5.71 10.11
N ASP A 141 8.32 5.69 11.34
CA ASP A 141 7.74 4.48 11.93
C ASP A 141 6.35 4.29 11.30
N ASP A 142 6.28 3.37 10.34
CA ASP A 142 5.04 2.94 9.70
C ASP A 142 4.43 1.77 10.48
N ILE A 143 3.10 1.71 10.51
CA ILE A 143 2.34 0.58 11.08
C ILE A 143 1.30 0.14 10.08
N ILE A 144 1.01 -1.15 10.04
CA ILE A 144 -0.09 -1.71 9.28
C ILE A 144 -1.27 -1.99 10.21
N ALA A 145 -2.48 -1.89 9.67
CA ALA A 145 -3.71 -2.17 10.40
C ALA A 145 -4.66 -2.99 9.52
N ASP A 146 -5.32 -4.00 10.09
CA ASP A 146 -6.40 -4.72 9.39
C ASP A 146 -7.53 -3.76 8.98
N SER A 147 -7.87 -2.82 9.87
CA SER A 147 -8.87 -1.80 9.57
C SER A 147 -8.68 -0.52 10.37
N MET A 148 -9.19 0.56 9.80
CA MET A 148 -9.23 1.89 10.41
C MET A 148 -10.65 2.44 10.36
N THR A 149 -11.14 2.97 11.48
CA THR A 149 -12.40 3.70 11.58
C THR A 149 -12.12 5.15 11.95
N VAL A 150 -12.64 6.08 11.15
CA VAL A 150 -12.53 7.52 11.42
C VAL A 150 -13.88 8.04 11.91
N SER A 151 -13.89 8.69 13.07
CA SER A 151 -15.08 9.31 13.66
C SER A 151 -14.73 10.72 14.15
N GLY A 152 -15.08 11.72 13.35
CA GLY A 152 -14.72 13.12 13.61
C GLY A 152 -13.20 13.30 13.60
N SER A 153 -12.64 13.76 14.72
CA SER A 153 -11.19 13.93 14.90
C SER A 153 -10.51 12.71 15.50
N SER A 154 -11.24 11.60 15.72
CA SER A 154 -10.70 10.37 16.30
C SER A 154 -10.53 9.32 15.23
N VAL A 155 -9.37 8.66 15.24
CA VAL A 155 -9.07 7.51 14.39
C VAL A 155 -8.85 6.32 15.31
N THR A 156 -9.45 5.18 14.97
CA THR A 156 -9.32 3.93 15.73
C THR A 156 -8.91 2.83 14.78
N PHE A 157 -7.88 2.08 15.16
CA PHE A 157 -7.35 0.96 14.38
C PHE A 157 -7.75 -0.36 15.03
N THR A 158 -7.88 -1.41 14.22
CA THR A 158 -8.06 -2.79 14.68
C THR A 158 -6.97 -3.65 14.02
N GLY A 159 -6.34 -4.53 14.79
CA GLY A 159 -5.24 -5.39 14.31
C GLY A 159 -4.04 -4.56 13.85
N LEU A 160 -3.48 -3.75 14.77
CA LEU A 160 -2.29 -2.96 14.50
C LEU A 160 -1.06 -3.85 14.67
N ASP A 161 -0.22 -3.88 13.66
CA ASP A 161 0.95 -4.74 13.57
C ASP A 161 2.13 -3.92 13.00
N THR A 162 3.34 -4.25 13.46
CA THR A 162 4.61 -3.64 13.07
C THR A 162 5.26 -4.30 11.85
N ASP A 163 4.61 -5.30 11.22
CA ASP A 163 5.15 -6.04 10.07
C ASP A 163 6.54 -6.66 10.38
N ASP A 164 6.79 -6.93 11.65
CA ASP A 164 7.76 -7.92 12.08
C ASP A 164 7.07 -9.29 11.96
N ASP A 165 7.70 -10.26 11.29
CA ASP A 165 7.18 -11.63 11.05
C ASP A 165 6.84 -12.44 12.36
N ASP A 166 6.61 -11.78 13.50
CA ASP A 166 6.33 -12.31 14.83
C ASP A 166 4.96 -11.81 15.35
N ASP A 167 3.89 -12.51 14.98
CA ASP A 167 2.50 -12.27 15.44
C ASP A 167 2.28 -12.45 16.97
N ASN A 168 3.34 -12.59 17.77
CA ASN A 168 3.27 -12.99 19.17
C ASN A 168 4.01 -12.05 20.13
N ASP A 169 4.33 -10.84 19.67
CA ASP A 169 5.04 -9.83 20.42
C ASP A 169 4.12 -9.03 21.36
N GLU A 170 4.64 -8.62 22.53
CA GLU A 170 3.92 -7.81 23.53
C GLU A 170 3.51 -6.41 23.01
N ASN A 171 3.93 -6.06 21.80
CA ASN A 171 3.65 -4.78 21.14
C ASN A 171 2.49 -4.86 20.14
N ASP A 172 1.87 -6.03 19.95
CA ASP A 172 0.64 -6.17 19.15
C ASP A 172 -0.42 -5.20 19.69
N ASN A 173 -1.05 -4.44 18.79
CA ASN A 173 -1.96 -3.33 19.10
C ASN A 173 -1.38 -2.06 19.74
N ALA A 174 -0.06 -1.85 19.75
CA ALA A 174 0.55 -0.60 20.24
C ALA A 174 0.86 0.39 19.11
N LEU A 175 0.72 1.69 19.38
CA LEU A 175 1.21 2.75 18.48
C LEU A 175 2.73 2.94 18.68
N PRO A 176 3.48 3.34 17.64
CA PRO A 176 4.91 3.58 17.75
C PRO A 176 5.22 4.66 18.80
N PRO A 177 6.32 4.52 19.56
CA PRO A 177 6.73 5.54 20.55
C PRO A 177 6.99 6.93 19.95
N SER A 178 7.27 7.01 18.65
CA SER A 178 7.49 8.25 17.91
C SER A 178 6.20 9.04 17.62
N TRP A 179 5.03 8.40 17.68
CA TRP A 179 3.73 9.04 17.46
C TRP A 179 3.30 9.83 18.70
N VAL A 180 3.97 10.96 18.91
CA VAL A 180 3.74 11.87 20.04
C VAL A 180 2.75 12.98 19.69
N ALA A 181 2.21 13.65 20.72
CA ALA A 181 1.32 14.79 20.52
C ALA A 181 2.00 15.89 19.68
N GLY A 182 1.38 16.26 18.57
CA GLY A 182 1.91 17.23 17.61
C GLY A 182 2.65 16.61 16.42
N ALA A 183 2.85 15.30 16.39
CA ALA A 183 3.31 14.59 15.20
C ALA A 183 2.27 14.70 14.07
N VAL A 184 2.77 14.81 12.83
CA VAL A 184 1.96 14.74 11.62
C VAL A 184 2.03 13.31 11.11
N VAL A 185 0.87 12.67 10.99
CA VAL A 185 0.75 11.28 10.52
C VAL A 185 0.01 11.28 9.18
N GLU A 186 0.53 10.54 8.22
CA GLU A 186 -0.16 10.27 6.96
C GLU A 186 -0.90 8.93 7.05
N LEU A 187 -2.21 8.93 6.82
CA LEU A 187 -3.03 7.73 6.87
C LEU A 187 -3.39 7.28 5.45
N LYS A 188 -2.89 6.11 5.04
CA LYS A 188 -3.16 5.53 3.72
C LYS A 188 -4.21 4.43 3.83
N ALA A 189 -5.43 4.72 3.39
CA ALA A 189 -6.52 3.76 3.35
C ALA A 189 -6.80 3.31 1.91
N PRO A 190 -6.67 2.01 1.58
CA PRO A 190 -7.05 1.50 0.27
C PRO A 190 -8.54 1.70 0.01
N ALA A 191 -8.87 2.32 -1.13
CA ALA A 191 -10.25 2.56 -1.53
C ALA A 191 -10.52 2.03 -2.94
N ASN A 192 -11.68 1.41 -3.11
CA ASN A 192 -12.14 0.91 -4.40
C ASN A 192 -13.05 1.94 -5.07
N TYR A 193 -12.76 2.23 -6.34
CA TYR A 193 -13.54 3.16 -7.16
C TYR A 193 -14.00 2.49 -8.44
N GLN A 194 -15.22 2.76 -8.86
CA GLN A 194 -15.70 2.40 -10.20
C GLN A 194 -15.33 3.51 -11.17
N ILE A 195 -14.58 3.17 -12.23
CA ILE A 195 -14.16 4.12 -13.25
C ILE A 195 -14.85 3.77 -14.56
N THR A 196 -15.57 4.73 -15.13
CA THR A 196 -16.23 4.63 -16.43
C THR A 196 -15.88 5.84 -17.28
N THR A 197 -16.19 5.79 -18.58
CA THR A 197 -16.02 6.93 -19.48
C THR A 197 -17.38 7.41 -19.97
N ALA A 198 -17.64 8.71 -19.88
CA ALA A 198 -18.86 9.33 -20.36
C ALA A 198 -18.57 10.70 -20.98
N ALA A 199 -19.07 10.94 -22.19
CA ALA A 199 -18.92 12.22 -22.90
C ALA A 199 -17.47 12.75 -23.00
N GLY A 200 -16.48 11.85 -23.08
CA GLY A 200 -15.06 12.21 -23.15
C GLY A 200 -14.39 12.48 -21.79
N TYR A 201 -15.11 12.31 -20.67
CA TYR A 201 -14.57 12.42 -19.32
C TYR A 201 -14.48 11.06 -18.63
N SER A 202 -13.51 10.92 -17.73
CA SER A 202 -13.47 9.82 -16.76
C SER A 202 -14.46 10.11 -15.62
N VAL A 203 -15.41 9.22 -15.41
CA VAL A 203 -16.41 9.27 -14.34
C VAL A 203 -16.01 8.29 -13.26
N ILE A 204 -15.68 8.82 -12.09
CA ILE A 204 -15.32 8.05 -10.90
C ILE A 204 -16.55 8.00 -9.99
N ALA A 205 -16.98 6.80 -9.63
CA ALA A 205 -18.13 6.57 -8.75
C ALA A 205 -17.73 5.72 -7.54
N SER A 206 -17.97 6.24 -6.34
CA SER A 206 -17.84 5.52 -5.08
C SER A 206 -18.62 6.27 -3.99
N PRO A 207 -19.24 5.56 -3.02
CA PRO A 207 -19.84 6.19 -1.84
C PRO A 207 -18.83 7.05 -1.04
N LEU A 208 -17.55 6.66 -1.06
CA LEU A 208 -16.45 7.32 -0.36
C LEU A 208 -16.14 8.72 -0.91
N LEU A 209 -16.54 9.04 -2.15
CA LEU A 209 -16.37 10.37 -2.73
C LEU A 209 -17.19 11.45 -2.01
N THR A 210 -18.09 11.07 -1.10
CA THR A 210 -18.81 12.04 -0.27
C THR A 210 -17.86 12.68 0.76
N GLU A 211 -16.81 11.98 1.19
CA GLU A 211 -15.85 12.45 2.20
C GLU A 211 -15.01 13.64 1.71
N ILE A 212 -14.73 13.70 0.40
CA ILE A 212 -13.99 14.80 -0.21
C ILE A 212 -14.83 16.06 -0.46
N ALA A 213 -16.12 16.06 -0.09
CA ALA A 213 -17.07 17.17 -0.26
C ALA A 213 -16.95 17.86 -1.64
N PRO A 214 -17.17 17.13 -2.75
CA PRO A 214 -16.74 17.57 -4.06
C PRO A 214 -17.52 18.78 -4.59
N VAL A 215 -16.79 19.74 -5.17
CA VAL A 215 -17.34 20.95 -5.79
C VAL A 215 -16.86 21.05 -7.24
N VAL A 216 -17.74 21.52 -8.14
CA VAL A 216 -17.37 21.77 -9.54
C VAL A 216 -16.25 22.81 -9.61
N GLY A 217 -15.18 22.48 -10.33
CA GLY A 217 -13.98 23.29 -10.45
C GLY A 217 -12.95 23.09 -9.33
N MET A 218 -13.20 22.21 -8.36
CA MET A 218 -12.20 21.86 -7.33
C MET A 218 -10.99 21.20 -7.98
N PRO A 219 -9.74 21.67 -7.70
CA PRO A 219 -8.53 21.04 -8.19
C PRO A 219 -8.33 19.70 -7.49
N VAL A 220 -7.94 18.69 -8.25
CA VAL A 220 -7.62 17.33 -7.77
C VAL A 220 -6.41 16.81 -8.53
N THR A 221 -5.55 16.05 -7.86
CA THR A 221 -4.37 15.44 -8.50
C THR A 221 -4.59 13.94 -8.62
N LEU A 222 -4.37 13.40 -9.82
CA LEU A 222 -4.38 11.96 -10.08
C LEU A 222 -2.94 11.49 -10.31
N GLY A 223 -2.40 10.73 -9.37
CA GLY A 223 -1.14 10.02 -9.56
C GLY A 223 -1.36 8.69 -10.30
N PHE A 224 -0.74 8.50 -11.46
CA PHE A 224 -0.76 7.24 -12.21
C PHE A 224 0.63 6.93 -12.78
N ASN A 225 1.16 5.73 -12.51
CA ASN A 225 2.50 5.30 -12.94
C ASN A 225 3.60 6.34 -12.64
N SER A 226 3.57 6.91 -11.42
CA SER A 226 4.52 7.94 -10.96
C SER A 226 4.46 9.27 -11.75
N VAL A 227 3.36 9.52 -12.46
CA VAL A 227 3.06 10.81 -13.09
C VAL A 227 1.84 11.41 -12.40
N ASP A 228 1.99 12.64 -11.94
CA ASP A 228 0.90 13.43 -11.38
C ASP A 228 0.21 14.23 -12.48
N TYR A 229 -1.12 14.08 -12.54
CA TYR A 229 -1.99 14.83 -13.43
C TYR A 229 -2.82 15.81 -12.61
N ASP A 230 -2.62 17.10 -12.84
CA ASP A 230 -3.48 18.14 -12.27
C ASP A 230 -4.79 18.22 -13.06
N LEU A 231 -5.89 17.92 -12.37
CA LEU A 231 -7.23 17.83 -12.92
C LEU A 231 -8.19 18.73 -12.12
N PHE A 232 -9.41 18.85 -12.63
CA PHE A 232 -10.50 19.54 -11.95
C PHE A 232 -11.79 18.75 -12.05
N ILE A 233 -12.66 18.87 -11.05
CA ILE A 233 -13.99 18.23 -11.08
C ILE A 233 -14.88 18.98 -12.07
N ALA A 234 -15.17 18.35 -13.21
CA ALA A 234 -16.03 18.93 -14.25
C ALA A 234 -17.52 18.94 -13.84
N SER A 235 -17.98 17.88 -13.18
CA SER A 235 -19.35 17.77 -12.67
C SER A 235 -19.39 16.80 -11.49
N TYR A 236 -20.37 16.98 -10.61
CA TYR A 236 -20.61 16.09 -9.47
C TYR A 236 -22.10 15.78 -9.36
N THR A 237 -22.41 14.50 -9.18
CA THR A 237 -23.77 14.01 -8.90
C THR A 237 -23.76 13.39 -7.52
N PRO A 238 -24.50 13.95 -6.54
CA PRO A 238 -24.59 13.37 -5.21
C PRO A 238 -25.13 11.94 -5.26
N GLY A 239 -24.56 11.06 -4.42
CA GLY A 239 -25.08 9.72 -4.22
C GLY A 239 -26.54 9.79 -3.75
N GLN A 240 -27.42 9.07 -4.43
CA GLN A 240 -28.81 8.90 -4.03
C GLN A 240 -28.94 7.54 -3.35
N ALA A 241 -29.58 7.50 -2.18
CA ALA A 241 -29.93 6.22 -1.56
C ALA A 241 -30.83 5.43 -2.53
N ALA A 242 -30.67 4.11 -2.58
CA ALA A 242 -31.60 3.26 -3.30
C ALA A 242 -32.99 3.48 -2.69
N VAL A 243 -33.85 4.22 -3.40
CA VAL A 243 -35.25 4.37 -3.01
C VAL A 243 -35.89 3.01 -3.22
N PRO A 244 -36.32 2.28 -2.16
CA PRO A 244 -36.98 1.01 -2.34
C PRO A 244 -38.22 1.22 -3.20
N GLY A 245 -38.29 0.56 -4.35
CA GLY A 245 -39.51 0.56 -5.14
C GLY A 245 -40.64 -0.02 -4.30
N THR A 246 -41.71 0.75 -4.10
CA THR A 246 -42.91 0.23 -3.46
C THR A 246 -43.47 -0.88 -4.34
N GLY A 247 -43.21 -2.15 -4.00
CA GLY A 247 -43.79 -3.29 -4.69
C GLY A 247 -45.31 -3.16 -4.71
N GLY A 248 -45.90 -3.13 -5.91
CA GLY A 248 -47.35 -3.08 -6.06
C GLY A 248 -48.01 -4.29 -5.41
N SER A 249 -49.18 -4.11 -4.80
CA SER A 249 -49.97 -5.23 -4.29
C SER A 249 -50.36 -6.17 -5.44
N ALA A 250 -50.23 -7.48 -5.23
CA ALA A 250 -50.62 -8.48 -6.23
C ALA A 250 -52.10 -8.32 -6.61
N ALA A 251 -52.37 -8.00 -7.88
CA ALA A 251 -53.73 -7.98 -8.41
C ALA A 251 -54.17 -9.42 -8.73
N LYS A 252 -55.35 -9.80 -8.22
CA LYS A 252 -55.94 -11.12 -8.42
C LYS A 252 -57.36 -10.98 -8.95
N VAL A 253 -57.66 -11.68 -10.05
CA VAL A 253 -59.03 -11.78 -10.62
C VAL A 253 -59.45 -13.25 -10.56
N GLN A 254 -60.66 -13.53 -10.06
CA GLN A 254 -61.18 -14.88 -9.88
C GLN A 254 -62.49 -15.07 -10.63
N ALA A 255 -62.62 -16.20 -11.32
CA ALA A 255 -63.89 -16.60 -11.90
C ALA A 255 -64.93 -16.89 -10.80
N SER A 256 -66.17 -16.43 -11.01
CA SER A 256 -67.28 -16.57 -10.04
C SER A 256 -67.70 -18.02 -9.78
N ALA A 257 -67.38 -18.94 -10.70
CA ALA A 257 -67.69 -20.36 -10.61
C ALA A 257 -66.66 -21.22 -11.35
N ALA A 258 -66.73 -22.54 -11.14
CA ALA A 258 -65.95 -23.51 -11.90
C ALA A 258 -66.44 -23.62 -13.35
N PRO A 259 -65.55 -23.91 -14.33
CA PRO A 259 -65.98 -24.18 -15.69
C PRO A 259 -66.94 -25.38 -15.73
N THR A 260 -68.11 -25.18 -16.33
CA THR A 260 -69.12 -26.24 -16.52
C THR A 260 -68.90 -27.06 -17.78
N THR A 261 -68.06 -26.57 -18.70
CA THR A 261 -67.63 -27.24 -19.93
C THR A 261 -66.20 -26.85 -20.29
N TYR A 262 -65.52 -27.73 -21.04
CA TYR A 262 -64.23 -27.45 -21.70
C TYR A 262 -64.37 -27.41 -23.22
N ASP A 263 -65.58 -27.62 -23.74
CA ASP A 263 -65.88 -27.60 -25.17
C ASP A 263 -66.55 -26.29 -25.55
N PHE A 264 -65.83 -25.45 -26.29
CA PHE A 264 -66.28 -24.18 -26.85
C PHE A 264 -66.38 -24.22 -28.39
N SER A 265 -66.30 -25.40 -29.00
CA SER A 265 -66.36 -25.57 -30.47
C SER A 265 -67.75 -25.32 -31.04
N THR A 266 -68.80 -25.54 -30.24
CA THR A 266 -70.21 -25.36 -30.64
C THR A 266 -70.83 -24.07 -30.08
N SER A 267 -70.22 -23.48 -29.06
CA SER A 267 -70.64 -22.21 -28.44
C SER A 267 -69.38 -21.47 -27.96
N SER A 268 -68.84 -20.63 -28.83
CA SER A 268 -67.64 -19.86 -28.52
C SER A 268 -67.90 -18.80 -27.45
N SER A 269 -66.86 -18.47 -26.69
CA SER A 269 -66.92 -17.45 -25.64
C SER A 269 -65.72 -16.52 -25.75
N THR A 270 -65.97 -15.22 -25.82
CA THR A 270 -64.92 -14.19 -25.85
C THR A 270 -65.11 -13.24 -24.68
N PHE A 271 -64.02 -12.95 -23.97
CA PHE A 271 -63.97 -11.95 -22.91
C PHE A 271 -62.67 -11.15 -23.02
N THR A 272 -62.62 -10.00 -22.34
CA THR A 272 -61.45 -9.12 -22.33
C THR A 272 -60.93 -8.94 -20.92
N ILE A 273 -59.60 -8.88 -20.79
CA ILE A 273 -58.93 -8.54 -19.54
C ILE A 273 -58.14 -7.26 -19.78
N THR A 274 -58.45 -6.20 -19.03
CA THR A 274 -57.67 -4.96 -19.08
C THR A 274 -56.64 -4.95 -17.94
N TRP A 275 -55.36 -4.84 -18.30
CA TRP A 275 -54.23 -4.82 -17.38
C TRP A 275 -53.23 -3.72 -17.78
N GLN A 276 -52.85 -2.88 -16.82
CA GLN A 276 -51.97 -1.72 -17.06
C GLN A 276 -52.40 -0.83 -18.24
N GLY A 277 -53.71 -0.65 -18.44
CA GLY A 277 -54.27 0.16 -19.53
C GLY A 277 -54.28 -0.52 -20.90
N VAL A 278 -53.79 -1.76 -21.02
CA VAL A 278 -53.82 -2.56 -22.23
C VAL A 278 -54.92 -3.62 -22.11
N THR A 279 -55.71 -3.80 -23.17
CA THR A 279 -56.81 -4.79 -23.21
C THR A 279 -56.39 -6.03 -23.97
N TYR A 280 -56.45 -7.17 -23.31
CA TYR A 280 -56.12 -8.49 -23.84
C TYR A 280 -57.41 -9.28 -24.12
N PRO A 281 -57.78 -9.49 -25.40
CA PRO A 281 -58.93 -10.32 -25.74
C PRO A 281 -58.58 -11.82 -25.66
N VAL A 282 -59.42 -12.58 -24.97
CA VAL A 282 -59.32 -14.04 -24.89
C VAL A 282 -60.56 -14.64 -25.55
N SER A 283 -60.34 -15.45 -26.59
CA SER A 283 -61.40 -16.12 -27.35
C SER A 283 -61.26 -17.63 -27.26
N LEU A 284 -62.30 -18.28 -26.74
CA LEU A 284 -62.40 -19.73 -26.61
C LEU A 284 -63.32 -20.26 -27.70
N VAL A 285 -62.78 -21.06 -28.62
CA VAL A 285 -63.47 -21.49 -29.86
C VAL A 285 -63.31 -22.98 -30.18
N ALA A 286 -62.63 -23.74 -29.31
CA ALA A 286 -62.29 -25.14 -29.55
C ALA A 286 -62.67 -26.02 -28.35
N ASN A 287 -62.54 -27.34 -28.53
CA ASN A 287 -62.62 -28.29 -27.42
C ASN A 287 -61.24 -28.44 -26.77
N TYR A 288 -61.10 -27.93 -25.55
CA TYR A 288 -59.84 -27.94 -24.80
C TYR A 288 -59.64 -29.21 -23.97
N VAL A 289 -60.62 -30.11 -23.94
CA VAL A 289 -60.64 -31.46 -23.32
C VAL A 289 -60.49 -31.47 -21.79
N SER A 290 -59.70 -30.57 -21.22
CA SER A 290 -59.33 -30.53 -19.81
C SER A 290 -59.13 -29.09 -19.31
N MET A 291 -59.12 -28.93 -17.99
CA MET A 291 -58.78 -27.66 -17.33
C MET A 291 -57.40 -27.14 -17.72
N SER A 292 -56.41 -28.03 -17.88
CA SER A 292 -55.06 -27.62 -18.31
C SER A 292 -55.07 -27.05 -19.72
N GLY A 293 -55.84 -27.64 -20.64
CA GLY A 293 -56.00 -27.12 -22.00
C GLY A 293 -56.69 -25.76 -22.03
N LEU A 294 -57.71 -25.58 -21.18
CA LEU A 294 -58.41 -24.30 -21.05
C LEU A 294 -57.49 -23.21 -20.48
N LEU A 295 -56.71 -23.51 -19.43
CA LEU A 295 -55.76 -22.57 -18.83
C LEU A 295 -54.66 -22.17 -19.83
N ALA A 296 -54.17 -23.10 -20.65
CA ALA A 296 -53.19 -22.81 -21.69
C ALA A 296 -53.74 -21.83 -22.73
N ALA A 297 -54.95 -22.06 -23.24
CA ALA A 297 -55.59 -21.16 -24.21
C ALA A 297 -55.83 -19.75 -23.65
N ILE A 298 -56.22 -19.66 -22.37
CA ILE A 298 -56.37 -18.37 -21.69
C ILE A 298 -55.01 -17.68 -21.51
N THR A 299 -53.97 -18.42 -21.12
CA THR A 299 -52.61 -17.88 -20.95
C THR A 299 -52.04 -17.38 -22.27
N GLU A 300 -52.30 -18.09 -23.37
CA GLU A 300 -51.91 -17.68 -24.71
C GLU A 300 -52.56 -16.34 -25.12
N GLY A 301 -53.85 -16.17 -24.84
CA GLY A 301 -54.55 -14.89 -25.06
C GLY A 301 -54.05 -13.73 -24.17
N LEU A 302 -53.26 -14.03 -23.14
CA LEU A 302 -52.63 -13.05 -22.23
C LEU A 302 -51.13 -12.84 -22.52
N THR A 303 -50.62 -13.36 -23.62
CA THR A 303 -49.20 -13.23 -23.98
C THR A 303 -48.77 -11.75 -24.02
N GLY A 304 -47.64 -11.44 -23.38
CA GLY A 304 -47.11 -10.08 -23.28
C GLY A 304 -47.69 -9.22 -22.14
N SER A 305 -48.66 -9.73 -21.36
CA SER A 305 -49.21 -9.02 -20.19
C SER A 305 -48.44 -9.24 -18.88
N GLY A 306 -47.64 -10.32 -18.79
CA GLY A 306 -47.03 -10.78 -17.54
C GLY A 306 -48.02 -11.41 -16.55
N LEU A 307 -49.31 -11.53 -16.91
CA LEU A 307 -50.32 -12.24 -16.12
C LEU A 307 -50.19 -13.75 -16.31
N VAL A 308 -50.38 -14.50 -15.22
CA VAL A 308 -50.42 -15.96 -15.25
C VAL A 308 -51.84 -16.43 -14.92
N CYS A 309 -52.37 -17.32 -15.75
CA CYS A 309 -53.62 -18.02 -15.49
C CYS A 309 -53.31 -19.34 -14.76
N ALA A 310 -53.94 -19.56 -13.60
CA ALA A 310 -53.78 -20.75 -12.79
C ALA A 310 -55.15 -21.31 -12.38
N GLY A 311 -55.29 -22.63 -12.43
CA GLY A 311 -56.43 -23.30 -11.80
C GLY A 311 -56.16 -23.46 -10.31
N GLN A 312 -57.14 -23.16 -9.46
CA GLN A 312 -57.06 -23.57 -8.07
C GLN A 312 -57.98 -24.73 -7.76
N ARG A 313 -57.34 -25.86 -7.49
CA ARG A 313 -57.90 -26.92 -6.67
C ARG A 313 -57.80 -26.46 -5.23
N ARG A 314 -58.93 -26.22 -4.55
CA ARG A 314 -58.88 -26.01 -3.10
C ARG A 314 -58.41 -27.31 -2.45
N HIS A 315 -57.13 -27.39 -2.12
CA HIS A 315 -56.58 -28.50 -1.35
C HIS A 315 -57.04 -28.34 0.11
N ARG A 316 -57.72 -29.35 0.64
CA ARG A 316 -57.99 -29.49 2.08
C ARG A 316 -56.65 -29.74 2.77
N THR A 317 -56.19 -28.86 3.65
CA THR A 317 -55.30 -29.25 4.74
C THR A 317 -56.18 -29.86 5.81
N ASP A 318 -56.21 -31.19 5.87
CA ASP A 318 -56.85 -31.90 6.97
C ASP A 318 -55.86 -31.84 8.15
N ASN A 319 -56.10 -30.93 9.10
CA ASN A 319 -55.48 -31.09 10.42
C ASN A 319 -56.20 -32.25 11.09
N ARG A 320 -55.44 -33.21 11.66
CA ARG A 320 -56.00 -34.35 12.37
C ARG A 320 -56.73 -33.90 13.66
N VAL A 321 -57.95 -33.38 13.56
CA VAL A 321 -59.06 -33.59 14.51
C VAL A 321 -60.37 -33.29 13.76
N GLY A 322 -61.24 -34.30 13.69
CA GLY A 322 -62.48 -34.40 12.92
C GLY A 322 -63.34 -33.15 12.71
N GLN A 323 -63.78 -32.95 11.47
CA GLN A 323 -65.18 -33.13 11.02
C GLN A 323 -65.23 -33.00 9.48
N SER A 324 -66.11 -33.75 8.82
CA SER A 324 -66.29 -33.75 7.35
C SER A 324 -67.70 -33.29 6.96
N VAL A 325 -67.86 -32.91 5.67
CA VAL A 325 -69.08 -32.59 4.85
C VAL A 325 -69.22 -31.08 4.56
N ARG A 326 -69.35 -30.51 3.34
CA ARG A 326 -69.45 -30.90 1.90
C ARG A 326 -69.28 -29.64 0.97
N GLY A 327 -68.90 -29.84 -0.31
CA GLY A 327 -69.09 -28.96 -1.51
C GLY A 327 -67.86 -28.13 -1.97
N TRP A 328 -67.03 -28.43 -3.00
CA TRP A 328 -67.11 -28.64 -4.49
C TRP A 328 -66.97 -27.35 -5.36
N GLY A 329 -65.85 -27.23 -6.11
CA GLY A 329 -65.63 -26.30 -7.24
C GLY A 329 -64.14 -25.96 -7.54
N ASP A 330 -63.66 -26.24 -8.76
CA ASP A 330 -62.34 -25.80 -9.29
C ASP A 330 -62.46 -24.39 -9.91
N HIS A 331 -61.77 -23.37 -9.40
CA HIS A 331 -61.87 -21.99 -9.93
C HIS A 331 -60.68 -21.61 -10.82
N VAL A 332 -60.92 -20.80 -11.86
CA VAL A 332 -59.86 -20.13 -12.63
C VAL A 332 -59.43 -18.86 -11.91
N LEU A 333 -58.12 -18.68 -11.78
CA LEU A 333 -57.48 -17.58 -11.07
C LEU A 333 -56.40 -16.91 -11.92
N PHE A 334 -56.43 -15.59 -11.94
CA PHE A 334 -55.40 -14.76 -12.53
C PHE A 334 -54.60 -14.14 -11.39
N ALA A 335 -53.28 -14.35 -11.39
CA ALA A 335 -52.38 -13.73 -10.41
C ALA A 335 -51.16 -13.14 -11.14
N ALA A 336 -50.80 -11.91 -10.78
CA ALA A 336 -49.50 -11.35 -11.12
C ALA A 336 -48.49 -11.74 -10.03
N CYS A 337 -47.43 -12.46 -10.41
CA CYS A 337 -46.30 -12.70 -9.51
C CYS A 337 -45.23 -11.65 -9.81
N SER A 338 -45.18 -10.57 -9.02
CA SER A 338 -44.06 -9.63 -9.07
C SER A 338 -42.90 -10.17 -8.22
N CYS A 339 -42.12 -11.10 -8.78
CA CYS A 339 -40.82 -11.45 -8.21
C CYS A 339 -39.74 -10.52 -8.79
N PHE A 340 -39.16 -9.71 -7.92
CA PHE A 340 -37.84 -9.07 -7.96
C PHE A 340 -37.37 -8.32 -9.23
N ARG A 341 -37.13 -7.02 -9.06
CA ARG A 341 -35.80 -6.43 -9.21
C ARG A 341 -35.55 -5.45 -8.06
#